data_AF-A0A7S2BPY7-F1
#
_entry.id   AF-A0A7S2BPY7-F1
#
_cell.length_a   1.000
_cell.length_b   1.000
_cell.length_c   1.000
_cell.angle_alpha   90.00
_cell.angle_beta   90.00
_cell.angle_gamma   90.00
#
_symmetry.space_group_name_H-M   'P 1'
#
loop_
_entity.id
_entity.type
_entity.pdbx_description
1 polymer ?
#
loop_
_entity_poly.entity_id
_entity_poly.type
_entity_poly.pdbx_seq_one_letter_code
_entity_poly.pdbx_strand_id
1 'polypeptide(L)'
;QLLGTNWGNVRFKPPPRVDSSIGWRVEFRSPEVQLTDFENAAVVAVIRLLVEVMVEERWDLTIPVSQCDQNDVASASRCSASQGKFWFRESLSGGGAVQQRLLQDIFAGEGGVFTRCRAWLARRREAGTCSAEAEERLGRYMTLFERRAEGSLPTPASFLRERLGRHPDYSGDGVLPVSFVRELCSFASTVNSPDQP
;
A
#
# COMPACT_ATOMS: atom_id res chain seq x y z
N GLN A 1 19.92 -17.65 16.90
CA GLN A 1 20.15 -16.83 15.69
C GLN A 1 19.18 -17.17 14.54
N LEU A 2 17.93 -17.58 14.79
CA LEU A 2 16.98 -17.99 13.73
C LEU A 2 16.05 -16.87 13.24
N LEU A 3 15.94 -15.76 13.98
CA LEU A 3 15.02 -14.68 13.62
C LEU A 3 15.47 -13.87 12.40
N GLY A 4 16.76 -13.89 12.07
CA GLY A 4 17.37 -13.11 10.97
C GLY A 4 17.04 -13.61 9.58
N THR A 5 16.70 -14.89 9.47
CA THR A 5 16.61 -15.64 8.21
C THR A 5 15.21 -16.19 7.95
N ASN A 6 14.19 -15.65 8.63
CA ASN A 6 12.80 -15.91 8.33
C ASN A 6 12.19 -14.63 7.73
N TRP A 7 11.77 -14.72 6.47
CA TRP A 7 11.30 -13.61 5.66
C TRP A 7 9.79 -13.75 5.39
N GLY A 8 8.97 -13.30 6.35
CA GLY A 8 7.53 -13.13 6.18
C GLY A 8 7.13 -11.73 5.72
N ASN A 9 5.83 -11.54 5.44
CA ASN A 9 5.20 -10.27 5.07
C ASN A 9 5.27 -9.21 6.17
N VAL A 10 5.22 -9.67 7.42
CA VAL A 10 5.43 -8.87 8.62
C VAL A 10 6.46 -9.55 9.52
N ARG A 11 7.23 -8.76 10.26
CA ARG A 11 8.20 -9.28 11.22
C ARG A 11 8.05 -8.62 12.58
N PHE A 12 7.84 -9.45 13.60
CA PHE A 12 7.90 -9.02 14.98
C PHE A 12 9.35 -8.95 15.44
N LYS A 13 9.76 -7.80 15.97
CA LYS A 13 11.14 -7.52 16.36
C LYS A 13 11.20 -7.20 17.85
N PRO A 14 11.86 -8.04 18.67
CA PRO A 14 12.09 -7.72 20.06
C PRO A 14 13.00 -6.48 20.20
N PRO A 15 12.99 -5.85 21.39
CA PRO A 15 14.02 -4.91 21.79
C PRO A 15 15.42 -5.52 21.57
N PRO A 16 16.41 -4.73 21.12
CA PRO A 16 17.78 -5.23 20.93
C PRO A 16 18.42 -5.78 22.21
N ARG A 17 18.07 -5.18 23.35
CA ARG A 17 18.47 -5.54 24.72
C ARG A 17 17.36 -5.17 25.69
N VAL A 18 17.37 -5.75 26.89
CA VAL A 18 16.36 -5.51 27.94
C VAL A 18 16.36 -4.05 28.40
N ASP A 19 17.53 -3.40 28.40
CA ASP A 19 17.76 -2.00 28.79
C ASP A 19 17.70 -1.02 27.61
N SER A 20 17.33 -1.49 26.41
CA SER A 20 17.30 -0.63 25.23
C SER A 20 16.13 0.35 25.28
N SER A 21 16.39 1.60 24.88
CA SER A 21 15.33 2.58 24.60
C SER A 21 14.46 2.21 23.39
N ILE A 22 14.90 1.25 22.58
CA ILE A 22 14.14 0.73 21.43
C ILE A 22 13.22 -0.39 21.91
N GLY A 23 11.91 -0.14 21.88
CA GLY A 23 10.88 -1.10 22.26
C GLY A 23 10.61 -2.22 21.25
N TRP A 24 9.51 -2.92 21.48
CA TRP A 24 8.95 -3.91 20.54
C TRP A 24 8.50 -3.23 19.26
N ARG A 25 8.82 -3.84 18.11
CA ARG A 25 8.53 -3.26 16.80
C ARG A 25 7.89 -4.29 15.89
N VAL A 26 7.10 -3.79 14.97
CA VAL A 26 6.58 -4.54 13.82
C VAL A 26 7.18 -3.92 12.58
N GLU A 27 7.72 -4.76 11.70
CA GLU A 27 8.24 -4.36 10.39
C GLU A 27 7.30 -4.87 9.31
N PHE A 28 6.74 -3.95 8.52
CA PHE A 28 5.97 -4.26 7.31
C PHE A 28 6.95 -4.44 6.14
N ARG A 29 6.80 -5.53 5.39
CA ARG A 29 7.79 -5.96 4.38
C ARG A 29 7.20 -6.19 2.99
N SER A 30 5.88 -6.11 2.85
CA SER A 30 5.15 -6.37 1.61
C SER A 30 5.13 -5.24 0.57
N PRO A 31 5.28 -3.93 0.92
CA PRO A 31 5.19 -2.89 -0.11
C PRO A 31 6.33 -2.99 -1.14
N GLU A 32 5.98 -2.92 -2.42
CA GLU A 32 6.95 -2.79 -3.51
C GLU A 32 7.55 -1.37 -3.51
N VAL A 33 8.84 -1.26 -3.88
CA VAL A 33 9.46 0.05 -4.12
C VAL A 33 8.84 0.71 -5.35
N GLN A 34 8.58 2.01 -5.27
CA GLN A 34 7.97 2.79 -6.34
C GLN A 34 9.06 3.57 -7.10
N LEU A 35 8.75 4.01 -8.33
CA LEU A 35 9.70 4.77 -9.16
C LEU A 35 9.94 6.18 -8.61
N THR A 36 8.91 6.81 -8.04
CA THR A 36 9.01 8.18 -7.54
C THR A 36 9.18 8.26 -6.03
N ASP A 37 9.91 9.27 -5.56
CA ASP A 37 10.05 9.59 -4.14
C ASP A 37 8.69 9.93 -3.52
N PHE A 38 7.80 10.57 -4.29
CA PHE A 38 6.43 10.87 -3.87
C PHE A 38 5.64 9.60 -3.54
N GLU A 39 5.64 8.60 -4.44
CA GLU A 39 4.88 7.36 -4.22
C GLU A 39 5.49 6.53 -3.07
N ASN A 40 6.82 6.51 -2.94
CA ASN A 40 7.49 5.88 -1.80
C ASN A 40 7.13 6.58 -0.47
N ALA A 41 7.12 7.91 -0.43
CA ALA A 41 6.67 8.68 0.73
C ALA A 41 5.19 8.41 1.05
N ALA A 42 4.34 8.29 0.03
CA ALA A 42 2.93 7.97 0.18
C ALA A 42 2.72 6.60 0.85
N VAL A 43 3.45 5.57 0.41
CA VAL A 43 3.41 4.22 1.01
C VAL A 43 3.76 4.27 2.49
N VAL A 44 4.88 4.90 2.85
CA VAL A 44 5.34 4.96 4.24
C VAL A 44 4.37 5.77 5.11
N ALA A 45 3.92 6.93 4.63
CA ALA A 45 3.02 7.80 5.36
C ALA A 45 1.64 7.16 5.61
N VAL A 46 1.09 6.47 4.60
CA VAL A 46 -0.21 5.78 4.72
C VAL A 46 -0.11 4.58 5.66
N ILE A 47 0.95 3.77 5.60
CA ILE A 47 1.16 2.67 6.57
C ILE A 47 1.24 3.24 7.99
N ARG A 48 2.01 4.31 8.21
CA ARG A 48 2.10 4.98 9.52
C ARG A 48 0.72 5.45 10.00
N LEU A 49 -0.05 6.11 9.13
CA LEU A 49 -1.40 6.58 9.47
C LEU A 49 -2.33 5.43 9.82
N LEU A 50 -2.37 4.37 8.99
CA LEU A 50 -3.19 3.19 9.24
C LEU A 50 -2.87 2.56 10.60
N VAL A 51 -1.59 2.42 10.93
CA VAL A 51 -1.15 1.86 12.22
C VAL A 51 -1.61 2.72 13.40
N GLU A 52 -1.50 4.04 13.31
CA GLU A 52 -1.93 4.94 14.39
C GLU A 52 -3.44 4.85 14.62
N VAL A 53 -4.23 4.92 13.55
CA VAL A 53 -5.69 4.85 13.64
C VAL A 53 -6.12 3.46 14.13
N MET A 54 -5.51 2.39 13.62
CA MET A 54 -5.80 1.01 14.03
C MET A 54 -5.56 0.79 15.52
N VAL A 55 -4.47 1.33 16.07
CA VAL A 55 -4.13 1.19 17.50
C VAL A 55 -5.08 2.00 18.37
N GLU A 56 -5.42 3.23 17.97
CA GLU A 56 -6.29 4.11 18.74
C GLU A 56 -7.76 3.67 18.73
N GLU A 57 -8.27 3.30 17.55
CA GLU A 57 -9.65 2.81 17.40
C GLU A 57 -9.80 1.32 17.77
N ARG A 58 -8.69 0.63 18.08
CA ARG A 58 -8.65 -0.79 18.45
C ARG A 58 -9.37 -1.70 17.45
N TRP A 59 -9.05 -1.55 16.17
CA TRP A 59 -9.69 -2.36 15.12
C TRP A 59 -9.41 -3.85 15.31
N ASP A 60 -10.46 -4.67 15.22
CA ASP A 60 -10.35 -6.11 15.07
C ASP A 60 -10.28 -6.45 13.59
N LEU A 61 -9.08 -6.81 13.12
CA LEU A 61 -8.80 -7.22 11.73
C LEU A 61 -8.53 -8.73 11.61
N THR A 62 -8.86 -9.51 12.65
CA THR A 62 -8.54 -10.93 12.70
C THR A 62 -9.31 -11.71 11.63
N ILE A 63 -8.61 -12.47 10.79
CA ILE A 63 -9.16 -13.42 9.84
C ILE A 63 -8.38 -14.75 9.91
N PRO A 64 -8.95 -15.89 9.51
CA PRO A 64 -8.23 -17.15 9.33
C PRO A 64 -6.94 -16.99 8.50
N VAL A 65 -5.84 -17.59 8.94
CA VAL A 65 -4.55 -17.55 8.22
C VAL A 65 -4.67 -18.08 6.79
N SER A 66 -5.50 -19.11 6.57
CA SER A 66 -5.76 -19.63 5.22
C SER A 66 -6.39 -18.59 4.28
N GLN A 67 -7.12 -17.61 4.80
CA GLN A 67 -7.66 -16.49 4.02
C GLN A 67 -6.61 -15.41 3.79
N CYS A 68 -5.66 -15.20 4.71
CA CYS A 68 -4.46 -14.41 4.45
C CYS A 68 -3.64 -15.00 3.30
N ASP A 69 -3.41 -16.32 3.31
CA ASP A 69 -2.65 -17.00 2.25
C ASP A 69 -3.37 -16.86 0.88
N GLN A 70 -4.70 -16.95 0.87
CA GLN A 70 -5.50 -16.69 -0.33
C GLN A 70 -5.39 -15.23 -0.82
N ASN A 71 -5.31 -14.27 0.11
CA ASN A 71 -5.07 -12.87 -0.24
C ASN A 71 -3.68 -12.67 -0.84
N ASP A 72 -2.65 -13.37 -0.35
CA ASP A 72 -1.30 -13.30 -0.92
C ASP A 72 -1.31 -13.80 -2.38
N VAL A 73 -1.97 -14.93 -2.66
CA VAL A 73 -2.13 -15.44 -4.03
C VAL A 73 -2.92 -14.46 -4.91
N ALA A 74 -4.02 -13.91 -4.40
CA ALA A 74 -4.83 -12.94 -5.13
C ALA A 74 -4.07 -11.65 -5.44
N SER A 75 -3.23 -11.18 -4.51
CA SER A 75 -2.49 -9.92 -4.65
C SER A 75 -1.46 -9.96 -5.77
N ALA A 76 -0.87 -11.13 -6.05
CA ALA A 76 0.09 -11.34 -7.13
C ALA A 76 -0.53 -11.35 -8.54
N SER A 77 -1.87 -11.42 -8.65
CA SER A 77 -2.56 -11.49 -9.94
C SER A 77 -2.47 -10.17 -10.73
N ARG A 78 -2.53 -10.25 -12.07
CA ARG A 78 -2.60 -9.04 -12.91
C ARG A 78 -3.85 -8.23 -12.56
N CYS A 79 -3.69 -6.92 -12.47
CA CYS A 79 -4.77 -5.97 -12.14
C CYS A 79 -5.44 -6.25 -10.79
N SER A 80 -4.78 -6.97 -9.87
CA SER A 80 -5.31 -7.28 -8.53
C SER A 80 -5.68 -6.03 -7.74
N ALA A 81 -4.97 -4.92 -7.94
CA ALA A 81 -5.28 -3.66 -7.28
C ALA A 81 -6.71 -3.16 -7.59
N SER A 82 -7.14 -3.23 -8.85
CA SER A 82 -8.44 -2.69 -9.29
C SER A 82 -9.54 -3.74 -9.47
N GLN A 83 -9.16 -5.00 -9.70
CA GLN A 83 -10.11 -6.09 -10.02
C GLN A 83 -10.05 -7.24 -9.02
N GLY A 84 -8.99 -7.30 -8.20
CA GLY A 84 -8.80 -8.36 -7.21
C GLY A 84 -9.79 -8.23 -6.06
N LYS A 85 -10.21 -9.38 -5.54
CA LYS A 85 -11.02 -9.45 -4.32
C LYS A 85 -10.22 -10.09 -3.20
N PHE A 86 -10.35 -9.54 -2.01
CA PHE A 86 -9.57 -9.92 -0.84
C PHE A 86 -10.50 -10.21 0.32
N TRP A 87 -10.22 -11.29 1.05
CA TRP A 87 -10.88 -11.60 2.31
C TRP A 87 -10.58 -10.49 3.30
N PHE A 88 -11.65 -9.81 3.73
CA PHE A 88 -11.57 -8.72 4.68
C PHE A 88 -12.81 -8.73 5.57
N ARG A 89 -12.69 -8.16 6.76
CA ARG A 89 -13.82 -8.08 7.69
C ARG A 89 -14.81 -7.03 7.21
N GLU A 90 -16.09 -7.32 7.38
CA GLU A 90 -17.16 -6.35 7.14
C GLU A 90 -17.12 -5.21 8.17
N SER A 91 -16.83 -5.54 9.44
CA SER A 91 -16.74 -4.58 10.53
C SER A 91 -15.36 -4.59 11.18
N LEU A 92 -14.85 -3.40 11.50
CA LEU A 92 -13.59 -3.21 12.22
C LEU A 92 -13.77 -3.20 13.74
N SER A 93 -14.99 -3.14 14.26
CA SER A 93 -15.26 -3.09 15.71
C SER A 93 -15.44 -4.47 16.34
N GLY A 94 -15.14 -5.54 15.62
CA GLY A 94 -15.45 -6.91 16.02
C GLY A 94 -16.90 -7.29 15.66
N GLY A 95 -17.16 -8.60 15.58
CA GLY A 95 -18.36 -9.13 14.92
C GLY A 95 -18.32 -8.91 13.41
N GLY A 96 -19.31 -9.41 12.69
CA GLY A 96 -19.40 -9.31 11.22
C GLY A 96 -18.67 -10.44 10.47
N ALA A 97 -19.13 -10.70 9.25
CA ALA A 97 -18.57 -11.77 8.42
C ALA A 97 -17.22 -11.38 7.82
N VAL A 98 -16.39 -12.39 7.52
CA VAL A 98 -15.23 -12.23 6.63
C VAL A 98 -15.68 -12.58 5.22
N GLN A 99 -15.50 -11.66 4.28
CA GLN A 99 -15.94 -11.83 2.91
C GLN A 99 -14.94 -11.23 1.92
N GLN A 100 -15.00 -11.68 0.67
CA GLN A 100 -14.19 -11.14 -0.41
C GLN A 100 -14.71 -9.79 -0.87
N ARG A 101 -13.86 -8.75 -0.83
CA ARG A 101 -14.19 -7.37 -1.19
C ARG A 101 -13.14 -6.78 -2.12
N LEU A 102 -13.53 -5.80 -2.95
CA LEU A 102 -12.58 -5.05 -3.75
C LEU A 102 -11.73 -4.14 -2.85
N LEU A 103 -10.51 -3.79 -3.28
CA LEU A 103 -9.71 -2.78 -2.55
C LEU A 103 -10.43 -1.44 -2.48
N GLN A 104 -11.20 -1.06 -3.50
CA GLN A 104 -12.00 0.16 -3.49
C GLN A 104 -12.97 0.16 -2.29
N ASP A 105 -13.65 -0.96 -2.03
CA ASP A 105 -14.57 -1.09 -0.89
C ASP A 105 -13.83 -1.13 0.45
N ILE A 106 -12.67 -1.80 0.49
CA ILE A 106 -11.84 -1.90 1.71
C ILE A 106 -11.30 -0.53 2.10
N PHE A 107 -10.84 0.26 1.12
CA PHE A 107 -10.26 1.58 1.34
C PHE A 107 -11.33 2.65 1.54
N ALA A 108 -12.21 2.83 0.56
CA ALA A 108 -13.09 3.99 0.43
C ALA A 108 -14.59 3.65 0.63
N GLY A 109 -14.94 2.38 0.87
CA GLY A 109 -16.31 2.00 1.18
C GLY A 109 -16.81 2.61 2.49
N GLU A 110 -18.12 2.45 2.75
CA GLU A 110 -18.70 2.80 4.04
C GLU A 110 -18.01 2.01 5.15
N GLY A 111 -17.45 2.73 6.13
CA GLY A 111 -16.64 2.12 7.20
C GLY A 111 -15.26 1.61 6.77
N GLY A 112 -14.84 1.86 5.53
CA GLY A 112 -13.53 1.51 4.98
C GLY A 112 -12.36 2.16 5.72
N VAL A 113 -11.17 1.61 5.55
CA VAL A 113 -10.00 2.01 6.34
C VAL A 113 -9.59 3.46 6.09
N PHE A 114 -9.66 3.97 4.85
CA PHE A 114 -9.33 5.37 4.56
C PHE A 114 -10.46 6.31 4.93
N THR A 115 -11.72 5.90 4.79
CA THR A 115 -12.87 6.65 5.31
C THR A 115 -12.69 6.95 6.79
N ARG A 116 -12.26 5.94 7.58
CA ARG A 116 -11.96 6.12 9.00
C ARG A 116 -10.71 6.95 9.26
N CYS A 117 -9.64 6.76 8.49
CA CYS A 117 -8.43 7.59 8.62
C CYS A 117 -8.72 9.07 8.35
N ARG A 118 -9.55 9.40 7.35
CA ARG A 118 -9.98 10.78 7.07
C ARG A 118 -10.80 11.35 8.23
N ALA A 119 -11.76 10.59 8.75
CA ALA A 119 -12.53 11.01 9.92
C ALA A 119 -11.63 11.23 11.16
N TRP A 120 -10.63 10.37 11.35
CA TRP A 120 -9.65 10.51 12.42
C TRP A 120 -8.80 11.77 12.25
N LEU A 121 -8.30 12.03 11.04
CA LEU A 121 -7.53 13.24 10.74
C LEU A 121 -8.35 14.52 10.97
N ALA A 122 -9.61 14.54 10.55
CA ALA A 122 -10.52 15.67 10.80
C ALA A 122 -10.69 15.95 12.31
N ARG A 123 -10.89 14.90 13.12
CA ARG A 123 -10.94 15.06 14.59
C ARG A 123 -9.62 15.59 15.16
N ARG A 124 -8.47 15.12 14.65
CA ARG A 124 -7.15 15.61 15.08
C ARG A 124 -6.90 17.06 14.66
N ARG A 125 -7.43 17.46 13.51
CA ARG A 125 -7.42 18.84 13.02
C ARG A 125 -8.22 19.76 13.93
N GLU A 126 -9.45 19.37 14.26
CA GLU A 126 -10.31 20.11 15.20
C GLU A 126 -9.69 20.22 16.59
N ALA A 127 -9.02 19.16 17.06
CA ALA A 127 -8.30 19.15 18.33
C ALA A 127 -6.96 19.93 18.30
N GLY A 128 -6.56 20.51 17.16
CA GLY A 128 -5.31 21.27 17.03
C GLY A 128 -4.02 20.42 17.06
N THR A 129 -4.14 19.10 16.92
CA THR A 129 -3.00 18.15 16.95
C THR A 129 -2.54 17.71 15.57
N CYS A 130 -3.27 18.10 14.52
CA CYS A 130 -2.90 17.92 13.12
C CYS A 130 -2.99 19.26 12.40
N SER A 131 -1.99 19.62 11.61
CA SER A 131 -2.03 20.83 10.78
C SER A 131 -2.84 20.61 9.50
N ALA A 132 -3.26 21.72 8.87
CA ALA A 132 -3.96 21.67 7.60
C ALA A 132 -3.19 20.96 6.50
N GLU A 133 -1.92 21.33 6.40
CA GLU A 133 -1.02 20.80 5.41
C GLU A 133 -0.77 19.31 5.61
N ALA A 134 -0.69 18.85 6.86
CA ALA A 134 -0.51 17.43 7.18
C ALA A 134 -1.74 16.62 6.78
N GLU A 135 -2.94 17.09 7.14
CA GLU A 135 -4.21 16.47 6.77
C GLU A 135 -4.36 16.39 5.24
N GLU A 136 -4.11 17.51 4.54
CA GLU A 136 -4.22 17.58 3.09
C GLU A 136 -3.21 16.65 2.39
N ARG A 137 -1.95 16.65 2.85
CA ARG A 137 -0.88 15.81 2.28
C ARG A 137 -1.16 14.32 2.50
N LEU A 138 -1.59 13.92 3.69
CA LEU A 138 -2.01 12.55 3.96
C LEU A 138 -3.25 12.16 3.13
N GLY A 139 -4.18 13.11 2.95
CA GLY A 139 -5.33 12.94 2.05
C GLY A 139 -4.92 12.68 0.61
N ARG A 140 -3.96 13.44 0.07
CA ARG A 140 -3.37 13.23 -1.26
C ARG A 140 -2.70 11.86 -1.39
N TYR A 141 -1.96 11.44 -0.36
CA TYR A 141 -1.35 10.10 -0.34
C TYR A 141 -2.38 8.98 -0.32
N MET A 142 -3.46 9.07 0.47
CA MET A 142 -4.54 8.07 0.43
C MET A 142 -5.21 8.01 -0.95
N THR A 143 -5.43 9.17 -1.58
CA THR A 143 -6.04 9.25 -2.91
C THR A 143 -5.23 8.56 -4.00
N LEU A 144 -3.90 8.49 -3.88
CA LEU A 144 -3.07 7.67 -4.77
C LEU A 144 -3.55 6.20 -4.78
N PHE A 145 -3.76 5.62 -3.60
CA PHE A 145 -4.20 4.23 -3.45
C PHE A 145 -5.66 4.04 -3.83
N GLU A 146 -6.54 4.98 -3.49
CA GLU A 146 -7.96 4.97 -3.89
C GLU A 146 -8.10 4.92 -5.43
N ARG A 147 -7.36 5.79 -6.15
CA ARG A 147 -7.41 5.83 -7.62
C ARG A 147 -6.82 4.59 -8.27
N ARG A 148 -5.80 3.98 -7.65
CA ARG A 148 -5.26 2.68 -8.09
C ARG A 148 -6.27 1.54 -7.86
N ALA A 149 -6.99 1.57 -6.74
CA ALA A 149 -8.01 0.59 -6.40
C ALA A 149 -9.28 0.74 -7.25
N GLU A 150 -9.63 1.96 -7.65
CA GLU A 150 -10.69 2.24 -8.62
C GLU A 150 -10.28 1.85 -10.06
N GLY A 151 -8.98 1.88 -10.35
CA GLY A 151 -8.44 1.65 -11.68
C GLY A 151 -8.34 2.91 -12.54
N SER A 152 -8.65 4.10 -11.99
CA SER A 152 -8.49 5.39 -12.67
C SER A 152 -7.03 5.87 -12.74
N LEU A 153 -6.15 5.29 -11.92
CA LEU A 153 -4.71 5.49 -11.97
C LEU A 153 -4.00 4.13 -12.06
N PRO A 154 -3.08 3.90 -13.03
CA PRO A 154 -2.39 2.62 -13.12
C PRO A 154 -1.41 2.42 -11.96
N THR A 155 -1.23 1.16 -11.55
CA THR A 155 -0.07 0.79 -10.73
C THR A 155 1.21 0.83 -11.57
N PRO A 156 2.41 0.92 -10.97
CA PRO A 156 3.67 0.85 -11.72
C PRO A 156 3.75 -0.40 -12.59
N ALA A 157 3.34 -1.56 -12.08
CA ALA A 157 3.30 -2.80 -12.85
C ALA A 157 2.37 -2.72 -14.08
N SER A 158 1.19 -2.11 -13.94
CA SER A 158 0.27 -1.90 -15.08
C SER A 158 0.82 -0.88 -16.08
N PHE A 159 1.36 0.24 -15.59
CA PHE A 159 2.01 1.26 -16.40
C PHE A 159 3.17 0.68 -17.24
N LEU A 160 4.06 -0.11 -16.62
CA LEU A 160 5.19 -0.73 -17.31
C LEU A 160 4.75 -1.73 -18.38
N ARG A 161 3.73 -2.56 -18.09
CA ARG A 161 3.17 -3.51 -19.07
C ARG A 161 2.50 -2.80 -20.25
N GLU A 162 1.76 -1.73 -19.97
CA GLU A 162 1.10 -0.92 -21.00
C GLU A 162 2.13 -0.21 -21.88
N ARG A 163 3.20 0.33 -21.28
CA ARG A 163 4.32 0.93 -22.02
C ARG A 163 5.04 -0.09 -22.89
N LEU A 164 5.35 -1.27 -22.35
CA LEU A 164 5.96 -2.37 -23.12
C LEU A 164 5.07 -2.78 -24.30
N GLY A 165 3.77 -2.94 -24.07
CA GLY A 165 2.80 -3.33 -25.10
C GLY A 165 2.69 -2.35 -26.27
N ARG A 166 3.11 -1.09 -26.08
CA ARG A 166 3.16 -0.06 -27.12
C ARG A 166 4.55 0.13 -27.73
N HIS A 167 5.56 -0.55 -27.22
CA HIS A 167 6.94 -0.37 -27.69
C HIS A 167 7.12 -0.98 -29.09
N PRO A 168 7.70 -0.26 -30.07
CA PRO A 168 7.76 -0.71 -31.47
C PRO A 168 8.52 -2.02 -31.67
N ASP A 169 9.57 -2.25 -30.87
CA ASP A 169 10.37 -3.48 -30.96
C ASP A 169 9.77 -4.66 -30.17
N TYR A 170 8.62 -4.50 -29.51
CA TYR A 170 8.00 -5.57 -28.74
C TYR A 170 7.06 -6.42 -29.60
N SER A 171 7.39 -7.69 -29.74
CA SER A 171 6.68 -8.70 -30.55
C SER A 171 5.50 -9.36 -29.83
N GLY A 172 5.23 -9.04 -28.56
CA GLY A 172 4.16 -9.68 -27.80
C GLY A 172 4.49 -11.11 -27.32
N ASP A 173 5.76 -11.51 -27.39
CA ASP A 173 6.24 -12.87 -27.10
C ASP A 173 6.71 -13.06 -25.63
N GLY A 174 6.54 -12.04 -24.79
CA GLY A 174 7.00 -12.05 -23.41
C GLY A 174 8.51 -11.78 -23.23
N VAL A 175 9.23 -11.46 -24.30
CA VAL A 175 10.65 -11.08 -24.25
C VAL A 175 10.78 -9.56 -24.25
N LEU A 176 11.58 -9.02 -23.33
CA LEU A 176 11.82 -7.57 -23.24
C LEU A 176 12.86 -7.14 -24.29
N PRO A 177 12.54 -6.18 -25.19
CA PRO A 177 13.53 -5.61 -26.10
C PRO A 177 14.63 -4.86 -25.33
N VAL A 178 15.89 -4.98 -25.76
CA VAL A 178 17.02 -4.24 -25.15
C VAL A 178 16.81 -2.72 -25.23
N SER A 179 16.20 -2.24 -26.32
CA SER A 179 15.78 -0.84 -26.50
C SER A 179 14.84 -0.38 -25.39
N PHE A 180 13.77 -1.15 -25.13
CA PHE A 180 12.82 -0.86 -24.06
C PHE A 180 13.49 -0.82 -22.68
N VAL A 181 14.38 -1.79 -22.37
CA VAL A 181 15.10 -1.80 -21.09
C VAL A 181 15.96 -0.54 -20.91
N ARG A 182 16.68 -0.12 -21.96
CA ARG A 182 17.48 1.10 -21.93
C ARG A 182 16.62 2.34 -21.69
N GLU A 183 15.50 2.46 -22.40
CA GLU A 183 14.55 3.57 -22.21
C GLU A 183 13.98 3.59 -20.80
N LEU A 184 13.65 2.42 -20.24
CA LEU A 184 13.13 2.31 -18.88
C LEU A 184 14.16 2.76 -17.84
N CYS A 185 15.43 2.37 -17.99
CA CYS A 185 16.51 2.84 -17.11
C CYS A 185 16.70 4.35 -17.22
N SER A 186 16.66 4.91 -18.43
CA SER A 186 16.73 6.36 -18.64
C SER A 186 15.54 7.07 -17.97
N PHE A 187 14.33 6.57 -18.17
CA PHE A 187 13.12 7.12 -17.56
C PHE A 187 13.20 7.09 -16.02
N ALA A 188 13.60 5.97 -15.44
CA ALA A 188 13.76 5.83 -13.99
C ALA A 188 14.81 6.80 -13.42
N SER A 189 15.86 7.12 -14.19
CA SER A 189 16.88 8.08 -13.77
C SER A 189 16.42 9.53 -13.72
N THR A 190 15.36 9.88 -14.47
CA THR A 190 14.86 11.26 -14.60
C THR A 190 13.51 11.50 -13.92
N VAL A 191 12.80 10.45 -13.51
CA VAL A 191 11.41 10.55 -13.00
C VAL A 191 11.28 11.36 -11.71
N ASN A 192 12.38 11.57 -10.98
CA ASN A 192 12.44 12.39 -9.77
C ASN A 192 13.09 13.76 -10.00
N SER A 193 13.42 14.12 -11.24
CA SER A 193 13.98 15.43 -11.55
C SER A 193 12.92 16.53 -11.35
N PRO A 194 13.30 17.68 -10.75
CA PRO A 194 12.36 18.77 -10.45
C PRO A 194 11.71 19.41 -11.69
N ASP A 195 12.27 19.14 -12.88
CA ASP A 195 11.83 19.67 -14.17
C ASP A 195 10.82 18.76 -14.90
N GLN A 196 10.43 17.62 -14.31
CA GLN A 196 9.32 16.80 -14.81
C GLN A 196 7.99 17.31 -14.24
N PRO A 197 6.94 17.47 -15.06
CA PRO A 197 5.63 17.95 -14.64
C PRO A 197 4.91 16.99 -13.68
#